data_AF-A0A2V5HWZ8-F1
#
_entry.id   AF-A0A2V5HWZ8-F1
#
_cell.length_a   1.000
_cell.length_b   1.000
_cell.length_c   1.000
_cell.angle_alpha   90.00
_cell.angle_beta   90.00
_cell.angle_gamma   90.00
#
_symmetry.space_group_name_H-M   'P 1'
#
loop_
_entity.id
_entity.type
_entity.pdbx_description
1 polymer ?
#
loop_
_entity_poly.entity_id
_entity_poly.type
_entity_poly.pdbx_seq_one_letter_code
_entity_poly.pdbx_strand_id
1 'polypeptide(L)'
;EIGTGVTQCGEVKKVKPLGAFAVLDEGSTYWKIVAVDVTDAHAESLADIQDVETQFPGFLESLITWYCVYKVPDGRSPNRLALDSRLMNRQ
;
A
#
# COMPACT_ATOMS: atom_id res chain seq x y z
N GLU A 1 -1.90 3.55 4.98
CA GLU A 1 -1.20 4.24 6.08
C GLU A 1 -0.21 3.21 6.62
N ILE A 2 1.09 3.51 6.57
CA ILE A 2 2.17 2.55 6.88
C ILE A 2 2.99 3.00 8.10
N GLY A 3 2.51 3.98 8.86
CA GLY A 3 3.14 4.42 10.09
C GLY A 3 3.18 3.30 11.13
N THR A 4 4.07 3.48 12.10
CA THR A 4 4.35 2.53 13.17
C THR A 4 3.24 2.48 14.23
N GLY A 5 2.46 3.55 14.36
CA GLY A 5 1.35 3.65 15.30
C GLY A 5 0.08 2.96 14.82
N VAL A 6 -0.58 2.21 15.71
CA VAL A 6 -1.92 1.65 15.44
C VAL A 6 -2.97 2.77 15.48
N THR A 7 -3.79 2.86 14.45
CA THR A 7 -4.84 3.89 14.30
C THR A 7 -6.19 3.41 14.83
N GLN A 8 -7.05 4.34 15.23
CA GLN A 8 -8.40 4.04 15.68
C GLN A 8 -9.44 4.16 14.54
N CYS A 9 -10.49 3.35 14.60
CA CYS A 9 -11.60 3.46 13.66
C CYS A 9 -12.28 4.83 13.79
N GLY A 10 -12.38 5.56 12.68
CA GLY A 10 -12.94 6.91 12.64
C GLY A 10 -11.93 8.04 12.87
N GLU A 11 -10.65 7.72 13.12
CA GLU A 11 -9.59 8.72 13.26
C GLU A 11 -9.32 9.46 11.93
N VAL A 12 -9.15 10.79 12.00
CA VAL A 12 -8.77 11.62 10.86
C VAL A 12 -7.31 12.03 11.00
N LYS A 13 -6.46 11.56 10.08
CA LYS A 13 -5.02 11.81 10.09
C LYS A 13 -4.58 12.60 8.86
N LYS A 14 -3.59 13.47 9.03
CA LYS A 14 -2.88 14.08 7.90
C LYS A 14 -1.81 13.09 7.44
N VAL A 15 -1.85 12.72 6.17
CA VAL A 15 -0.93 11.72 5.59
C VAL A 15 -0.18 12.31 4.40
N LYS A 16 1.02 11.77 4.15
CA LYS A 16 1.83 12.02 2.97
C LYS A 16 1.72 10.82 2.01
N PRO A 17 1.18 10.98 0.79
CA PRO A 17 1.21 9.95 -0.23
C PRO A 17 2.64 9.64 -0.67
N LEU A 18 2.93 8.37 -0.89
CA LEU A 18 4.25 7.86 -1.32
C LEU A 18 4.16 7.18 -2.68
N GLY A 19 3.02 6.59 -3.02
CA GLY A 19 2.81 5.91 -4.29
C GLY A 19 1.46 5.22 -4.33
N ALA A 20 1.22 4.45 -5.39
CA ALA A 20 -0.02 3.70 -5.53
C ALA A 20 0.15 2.43 -6.37
N PHE A 21 -0.76 1.48 -6.21
CA PHE A 21 -0.90 0.34 -7.12
C PHE A 21 -2.37 0.04 -7.38
N ALA A 22 -2.65 -0.59 -8.52
CA ALA A 22 -4.01 -0.91 -8.95
C ALA A 22 -4.25 -2.41 -8.86
N VAL A 23 -5.23 -2.80 -8.04
CA VAL A 23 -5.70 -4.18 -7.92
C VAL A 23 -6.88 -4.38 -8.87
N LEU A 24 -6.79 -5.39 -9.72
CA LEU A 24 -7.86 -5.86 -10.58
C LEU A 24 -8.63 -6.95 -9.86
N ASP A 25 -9.90 -6.68 -9.61
CA ASP A 25 -10.78 -7.52 -8.80
C ASP A 25 -12.17 -7.56 -9.45
N GLU A 26 -12.56 -8.74 -9.93
CA GLU A 26 -13.89 -9.02 -10.49
C GLU A 26 -14.35 -8.00 -11.56
N GLY A 27 -13.44 -7.59 -12.46
CA GLY A 27 -13.74 -6.63 -13.54
C GLY A 27 -13.68 -5.16 -13.14
N SER A 28 -13.34 -4.87 -11.88
CA SER A 28 -13.18 -3.52 -11.35
C SER A 28 -11.71 -3.20 -11.06
N THR A 29 -11.38 -1.91 -11.11
CA THR A 29 -10.05 -1.40 -10.76
C THR A 29 -10.11 -0.72 -9.39
N TYR A 30 -9.33 -1.24 -8.44
CA TYR A 30 -9.21 -0.68 -7.09
C TYR A 30 -7.81 -0.12 -6.86
N TRP A 31 -7.71 1.21 -6.83
CA TRP A 31 -6.47 1.88 -6.46
C TRP A 31 -6.21 1.80 -4.96
N LYS A 32 -4.97 1.48 -4.60
CA LYS A 32 -4.46 1.48 -3.24
C LYS A 32 -3.37 2.53 -3.14
N ILE A 33 -3.60 3.56 -2.35
CA ILE A 33 -2.61 4.61 -2.07
C ILE A 33 -1.76 4.15 -0.89
N VAL A 34 -0.44 4.13 -1.08
CA VAL A 34 0.54 3.96 -0.01
C VAL A 34 0.85 5.35 0.53
N ALA A 35 0.68 5.53 1.84
CA ALA A 35 0.85 6.81 2.50
C ALA A 35 1.33 6.57 3.94
N VAL A 36 2.01 7.56 4.52
CA VAL A 36 2.47 7.57 5.91
C VAL A 36 1.88 8.79 6.63
N ASP A 37 1.50 8.63 7.90
CA ASP A 37 1.20 9.76 8.77
C ASP A 37 2.35 10.77 8.80
N VAL A 38 2.04 12.07 8.67
CA VAL A 38 3.07 13.13 8.71
C VAL A 38 3.76 13.27 10.07
N THR A 39 3.19 12.71 11.13
CA THR A 39 3.78 12.71 12.47
C THR A 39 4.55 11.43 12.82
N ASP A 40 4.57 10.44 11.93
CA ASP A 40 5.34 9.21 12.14
C ASP A 40 6.86 9.50 12.17
N ALA A 41 7.60 8.76 12.99
CA ALA A 41 9.05 8.93 13.12
C ALA A 41 9.81 8.73 11.79
N HIS A 42 9.27 7.93 10.88
CA HIS A 42 9.85 7.68 9.56
C HIS A 42 9.33 8.63 8.48
N ALA A 43 8.36 9.51 8.80
CA ALA A 43 7.69 10.34 7.82
C ALA A 43 8.65 11.21 7.03
N GLU A 44 9.63 11.86 7.67
CA GLU A 44 10.60 12.72 6.97
C GLU A 44 11.45 11.95 5.96
N SER A 45 11.81 10.71 6.30
CA SER A 45 12.67 9.86 5.48
C SER A 45 11.97 9.09 4.36
N LEU A 46 10.64 9.12 4.30
CA LEU A 46 9.84 8.48 3.26
C LEU A 46 9.28 9.52 2.30
N ALA A 47 9.95 9.82 1.19
CA ALA A 47 9.51 10.83 0.23
C ALA A 47 8.75 10.24 -0.97
N ASP A 48 9.12 9.05 -1.42
CA ASP A 48 8.55 8.32 -2.55
C ASP A 48 8.44 6.82 -2.24
N ILE A 49 7.87 6.04 -3.15
CA ILE A 49 7.60 4.61 -2.94
C ILE A 49 8.87 3.77 -2.77
N GLN A 50 9.98 4.15 -3.40
CA GLN A 50 11.25 3.45 -3.31
C GLN A 50 11.90 3.56 -1.92
N ASP A 51 11.61 4.64 -1.19
CA ASP A 51 12.11 4.83 0.17
C ASP A 51 11.50 3.81 1.13
N VAL A 52 10.26 3.37 0.85
CA VAL A 52 9.58 2.34 1.64
C VAL A 52 10.34 1.03 1.61
N GLU A 53 10.77 0.58 0.42
CA GLU A 53 11.54 -0.66 0.29
C GLU A 53 12.95 -0.53 0.88
N THR A 54 13.53 0.66 0.80
CA THR A 54 14.86 0.95 1.39
C THR A 54 14.81 0.92 2.92
N GLN A 55 13.76 1.49 3.53
CA GLN A 55 13.59 1.51 4.99
C GLN A 55 13.02 0.21 5.55
N PHE A 56 12.12 -0.43 4.80
CA PHE A 56 11.39 -1.63 5.20
C PHE A 56 11.50 -2.69 4.11
N PRO A 57 12.67 -3.34 3.96
CA PRO A 57 12.88 -4.36 2.93
C PRO A 57 11.84 -5.48 3.00
N GLY A 58 11.24 -5.82 1.87
CA GLY A 58 10.20 -6.84 1.72
C GLY A 58 8.78 -6.39 2.08
N PHE A 59 8.59 -5.17 2.57
CA PHE A 59 7.27 -4.67 2.95
C PHE A 59 6.34 -4.51 1.75
N LEU A 60 6.82 -3.95 0.63
CA LEU A 60 5.98 -3.73 -0.55
C LEU A 60 5.57 -5.05 -1.21
N GLU A 61 6.48 -6.03 -1.25
CA GLU A 61 6.18 -7.39 -1.72
C GLU A 61 5.10 -8.06 -0.87
N SER A 62 5.23 -7.96 0.46
CA SER A 62 4.25 -8.49 1.42
C SER A 62 2.88 -7.81 1.26
N LEU A 63 2.87 -6.49 1.09
CA LEU A 63 1.66 -5.70 0.87
C LEU A 63 0.94 -6.12 -0.43
N ILE A 64 1.67 -6.27 -1.53
CA ILE A 64 1.13 -6.75 -2.80
C ILE A 64 0.58 -8.16 -2.64
N THR A 65 1.35 -9.06 -2.03
CA THR A 65 0.95 -10.45 -1.84
C THR A 65 -0.36 -10.53 -1.06
N TRP A 66 -0.50 -9.73 0.00
CA TRP A 66 -1.75 -9.66 0.76
C TRP A 66 -2.94 -9.32 -0.14
N TYR A 67 -2.83 -8.29 -0.98
CA TYR A 67 -3.92 -7.91 -1.90
C TYR A 67 -4.20 -8.97 -2.98
N CYS A 68 -3.20 -9.73 -3.39
CA CYS A 68 -3.37 -10.84 -4.33
C CYS A 68 -4.16 -12.00 -3.70
N VAL A 69 -3.93 -12.33 -2.43
CA VAL A 69 -4.41 -13.60 -1.84
C VAL A 69 -5.47 -13.46 -0.74
N TYR A 70 -5.80 -12.26 -0.25
CA TYR A 70 -6.66 -12.11 0.94
C TYR A 70 -8.06 -12.73 0.79
N LYS A 71 -8.56 -12.91 -0.44
CA LYS A 71 -9.87 -13.53 -0.73
C LYS A 71 -9.81 -15.03 -1.01
N VAL A 72 -8.60 -15.61 -1.12
CA VAL A 72 -8.43 -17.04 -1.38
C VAL A 72 -9.05 -17.90 -0.27
N PRO A 73 -8.94 -17.56 1.02
CA PRO A 73 -9.63 -18.29 2.08
C PRO A 73 -11.16 -18.30 1.94
N ASP A 74 -11.73 -17.29 1.27
CA ASP A 74 -13.17 -17.21 0.98
C ASP A 74 -13.58 -18.04 -0.25
N GLY A 75 -12.65 -18.82 -0.83
CA GLY A 75 -12.89 -19.64 -2.02
C GLY A 75 -12.83 -18.87 -3.35
N ARG A 76 -12.39 -17.60 -3.33
CA ARG A 76 -12.26 -16.78 -4.56
C ARG A 76 -10.90 -16.96 -5.21
N SER A 77 -10.81 -16.66 -6.50
CA SER A 77 -9.53 -16.62 -7.22
C SER A 77 -8.63 -15.47 -6.71
N PRO A 78 -7.30 -15.62 -6.79
CA PRO A 78 -6.38 -14.54 -6.45
C PRO A 78 -6.62 -13.30 -7.33
N ASN A 79 -6.51 -12.12 -6.73
CA ASN A 79 -6.51 -10.87 -7.48
C ASN A 79 -5.22 -10.73 -8.30
N ARG A 80 -5.26 -9.85 -9.29
CA ARG A 80 -4.08 -9.46 -10.09
C ARG A 80 -3.83 -7.98 -9.93
N LEU A 81 -2.59 -7.57 -10.15
CA LEU A 81 -2.26 -6.15 -10.28
C LEU A 81 -2.39 -5.72 -11.76
N ALA A 82 -2.81 -4.48 -11.97
CA ALA A 82 -2.71 -3.84 -13.28
C ALA A 82 -1.26 -3.35 -13.53
N LEU A 83 -1.03 -2.74 -14.69
CA LEU A 83 0.22 -2.04 -15.02
C LEU A 83 1.47 -2.92 -14.84
N ASP A 84 1.41 -4.18 -15.26
CA ASP A 84 2.50 -5.15 -15.12
C ASP A 84 3.01 -5.30 -13.68
N SER A 85 2.09 -5.25 -12.71
CA SER A 85 2.39 -5.34 -11.27
C SER A 85 3.28 -4.22 -10.73
N ARG A 86 3.31 -3.06 -11.40
CA ARG A 86 4.10 -1.91 -10.95
C ARG A 86 3.45 -1.18 -9.78
N LEU A 87 4.26 -0.86 -8.78
CA LEU A 87 3.95 0.25 -7.89
C LEU A 87 4.33 1.56 -8.58
N MET A 88 3.35 2.43 -8.72
CA MET A 88 3.54 3.79 -9.19
C MET A 88 4.15 4.63 -8.08
N ASN A 89 5.05 5.53 -8.45
CA ASN A 89 5.62 6.52 -7.56
C ASN A 89 4.56 7.57 -7.18
N ARG A 90 4.98 8.57 -6.42
CA ARG A 90 4.08 9.63 -5.94
C ARG A 90 3.52 10.56 -7.04
N GLN A 91 4.17 10.67 -8.21
CA GLN A 91 3.87 11.69 -9.24
C GLN A 91 2.83 11.25 -10.28
#